data_AF-A0A9E6CX45-F1
#
_entry.id   AF-A0A9E6CX45-F1
#
_cell.length_a   1.000
_cell.length_b   1.000
_cell.length_c   1.000
_cell.angle_alpha   90.00
_cell.angle_beta   90.00
_cell.angle_gamma   90.00
#
_symmetry.space_group_name_H-M   'P 1'
#
loop_
_entity.id
_entity.type
_entity.pdbx_description
1 polymer ?
#
loop_
_entity_poly.entity_id
_entity_poly.type
_entity_poly.pdbx_seq_one_letter_code
_entity_poly.pdbx_strand_id
1 'polypeptide(L)'
;MERSETGTITRRQLLAGGLTGTAVIVVASCGPDANNAIPKGEIFVARVKKVPRLDPSTRDWEYGPQATIEMGSQEMALPTKKVPTVTQLTVRAVHDGTSIGIRIEWDDAETNDLTVRVDDFRDACAVLLAAGAGDASVRAMGTPASPATLLHWKADWERDVQLGVQGISDVYPNLSVDTYPPLIVDNPTEITPMDYVKAGATDWLPGLAVGNPLSAPTRPTSVEKLVAIGFGTSTSCKTQDAIGAGQRTKKGWRVAIVKPMTASDESETVLHAGGTATCAFAVWSGKDKDNGGHKSPSVNTFRMRLEA
;
A
#
# COMPACT_ATOMS: atom_id res chain seq x y z
N MET A 1 18.76 86.98 42.08
CA MET A 1 19.37 86.12 43.10
C MET A 1 18.63 84.78 43.11
N GLU A 2 18.63 83.99 42.04
CA GLU A 2 19.75 83.28 41.37
C GLU A 2 20.37 82.21 42.30
N ARG A 3 20.50 80.94 41.91
CA ARG A 3 21.06 80.36 40.66
C ARG A 3 20.29 79.06 40.28
N SER A 4 19.84 78.83 39.05
CA SER A 4 20.54 78.50 37.77
C SER A 4 21.08 77.06 37.67
N GLU A 5 20.35 76.22 36.90
CA GLU A 5 20.77 75.24 35.86
C GLU A 5 21.79 74.15 36.23
N THR A 6 21.58 72.87 35.90
CA THR A 6 21.68 72.21 34.57
C THR A 6 20.99 70.82 34.63
N GLY A 7 20.41 70.20 33.61
CA GLY A 7 20.36 70.43 32.18
C GLY A 7 19.44 69.39 31.50
N THR A 8 18.93 69.82 30.35
CA THR A 8 18.32 69.17 29.16
C THR A 8 18.81 67.72 28.90
N ILE A 9 18.08 66.72 28.34
CA ILE A 9 17.32 66.65 27.09
C ILE A 9 16.33 65.45 27.11
N THR A 10 15.24 65.68 26.37
CA THR A 10 14.09 64.86 25.94
C THR A 10 14.31 63.56 25.15
N ARG A 11 13.28 62.69 25.24
CA ARG A 11 12.78 61.63 24.32
C ARG A 11 13.61 61.33 23.04
N ARG A 12 14.41 60.26 23.09
CA ARG A 12 14.40 59.12 22.14
C ARG A 12 15.38 58.04 22.62
N GLN A 13 14.90 56.79 22.64
CA GLN A 13 15.64 55.52 22.74
C GLN A 13 16.29 55.14 24.09
N LEU A 14 15.77 54.09 24.74
CA LEU A 14 16.49 52.83 25.03
C LEU A 14 15.51 51.82 25.66
N LEU A 15 15.13 50.79 24.90
CA LEU A 15 14.54 49.55 25.42
C LEU A 15 15.70 48.56 25.62
N ALA A 16 16.05 48.30 26.88
CA ALA A 16 16.92 47.23 27.33
C ALA A 16 16.46 46.89 28.76
N GLY A 17 16.35 45.66 29.22
CA GLY A 17 16.60 44.35 28.68
C GLY A 17 16.11 43.34 29.72
N GLY A 18 15.82 42.11 29.30
CA GLY A 18 15.36 41.05 30.20
C GLY A 18 15.00 39.79 29.43
N LEU A 19 15.97 39.20 28.73
CA LEU A 19 15.85 37.91 28.07
C LEU A 19 16.31 36.80 29.03
N THR A 20 15.36 36.08 29.60
CA THR A 20 15.61 34.76 30.20
C THR A 20 15.79 33.76 29.05
N GLY A 21 17.01 33.24 28.92
CA GLY A 21 17.38 32.27 27.90
C GLY A 21 16.83 30.87 28.19
N THR A 22 15.79 30.48 27.47
CA THR A 22 15.48 29.06 27.21
C THR A 22 16.29 28.64 26.00
N ALA A 23 17.29 27.78 26.20
CA ALA A 23 18.04 27.17 25.12
C ALA A 23 17.11 26.24 24.32
N VAL A 24 16.55 26.75 23.22
CA VAL A 24 15.91 25.93 22.20
C VAL A 24 17.04 25.24 21.44
N ILE A 25 17.26 23.96 21.74
CA ILE A 25 18.08 23.10 20.88
C ILE A 25 17.31 22.92 19.58
N VAL A 26 17.65 23.71 18.57
CA VAL A 26 17.22 23.48 17.20
C VAL A 26 18.01 22.28 16.69
N VAL A 27 17.41 21.09 16.79
CA VAL A 27 17.89 19.93 16.04
C VAL A 27 17.60 20.24 14.58
N ALA A 28 18.64 20.57 13.81
CA ALA A 28 18.54 20.65 12.37
C ALA A 28 18.24 19.25 11.82
N SER A 29 16.97 18.94 11.63
CA SER A 29 16.55 17.81 10.82
C SER A 29 16.84 18.17 9.36
N CYS A 30 17.91 17.61 8.79
CA CYS A 30 17.99 17.46 7.34
C CYS A 30 16.91 16.46 6.90
N GLY A 31 15.67 16.92 6.82
CA GLY A 31 14.62 16.32 6.02
C GLY A 31 14.29 17.32 4.91
N PRO A 32 13.94 16.87 3.70
CA PRO A 32 13.45 17.79 2.67
C PRO A 32 12.26 18.58 3.22
N ASP A 33 12.29 19.90 3.05
CA ASP A 33 11.20 20.79 3.44
C ASP A 33 9.86 20.24 2.94
N ALA A 34 8.89 20.07 3.84
CA ALA A 34 7.54 19.59 3.53
C ALA A 34 6.77 20.47 2.52
N ASN A 35 7.36 21.59 2.10
CA ASN A 35 6.83 22.56 1.14
C ASN A 35 7.48 22.49 -0.25
N ASN A 36 8.45 21.61 -0.51
CA ASN A 36 8.89 21.36 -1.87
C ASN A 36 7.83 20.51 -2.58
N ALA A 37 7.01 21.17 -3.40
CA ALA A 37 6.11 20.49 -4.32
C ALA A 37 6.92 19.46 -5.12
N ILE A 38 6.64 18.16 -4.91
CA ILE A 38 7.25 17.10 -5.70
C ILE A 38 6.91 17.39 -7.17
N PRO A 39 7.88 17.44 -8.08
CA PRO A 39 7.59 17.65 -9.50
C PRO A 39 6.52 16.67 -9.98
N LYS A 40 5.55 17.15 -10.77
CA LYS A 40 4.52 16.28 -11.36
C LYS A 40 5.21 15.11 -12.09
N GLY A 41 4.87 13.88 -11.71
CA GLY A 41 5.47 12.68 -12.30
C GLY A 41 6.62 12.06 -11.48
N GLU A 42 6.97 12.59 -10.32
CA GLU A 42 7.97 12.00 -9.42
C GLU A 42 7.37 11.50 -8.09
N ILE A 43 7.95 10.42 -7.56
CA ILE A 43 7.73 9.91 -6.20
C ILE A 43 9.07 9.90 -5.50
N PHE A 44 9.23 10.70 -4.45
CA PHE A 44 10.43 10.69 -3.64
C PHE A 44 10.29 9.67 -2.50
N VAL A 45 11.29 8.79 -2.36
CA VAL A 45 11.35 7.79 -1.30
C VAL A 45 12.42 8.24 -0.30
N ALA A 46 11.99 8.71 0.87
CA ALA A 46 12.90 9.23 1.88
C ALA A 46 13.64 8.11 2.62
N ARG A 47 14.90 8.36 2.99
CA ARG A 47 15.68 7.42 3.77
C ARG A 47 15.37 7.56 5.25
N VAL A 48 15.06 6.44 5.90
CA VAL A 48 14.78 6.35 7.33
C VAL A 48 15.71 5.34 8.00
N LYS A 49 15.82 5.39 9.33
CA LYS A 49 16.65 4.42 10.07
C LYS A 49 16.10 3.00 9.97
N LYS A 50 14.78 2.86 9.85
CA LYS A 50 14.07 1.59 9.78
C LYS A 50 12.70 1.83 9.14
N VAL A 51 12.30 0.99 8.19
CA VAL A 51 10.96 1.07 7.63
C VAL A 51 9.91 0.73 8.71
N PRO A 52 8.78 1.46 8.78
CA PRO A 52 7.73 1.20 9.78
C PRO A 52 7.19 -0.24 9.69
N ARG A 53 6.88 -0.83 10.85
CA ARG A 53 6.50 -2.26 11.02
C ARG A 53 5.10 -2.62 10.50
N LEU A 54 4.63 -2.00 9.42
CA LEU A 54 3.31 -2.13 8.78
C LEU A 54 2.18 -1.25 9.32
N ASP A 55 2.26 -0.65 10.51
CA ASP A 55 1.17 0.24 10.96
C ASP A 55 1.11 1.50 10.06
N PRO A 56 0.03 1.66 9.25
CA PRO A 56 -0.07 2.76 8.30
C PRO A 56 -0.34 4.12 8.99
N SER A 57 -0.75 4.11 10.27
CA SER A 57 -1.08 5.31 11.04
C SER A 57 0.13 6.00 11.67
N THR A 58 1.28 5.33 11.69
CA THR A 58 2.51 5.87 12.30
C THR A 58 3.00 7.14 11.62
N ARG A 59 3.62 8.02 12.41
CA ARG A 59 4.18 9.28 11.92
C ARG A 59 5.46 9.09 11.10
N ASP A 60 6.08 7.93 11.16
CA ASP A 60 7.29 7.63 10.38
C ASP A 60 7.02 7.69 8.86
N TRP A 61 5.78 7.52 8.42
CA TRP A 61 5.40 7.74 7.02
C TRP A 61 5.51 9.22 6.60
N GLU A 62 5.49 10.17 7.53
CA GLU A 62 5.58 11.61 7.27
C GLU A 62 6.99 12.05 6.81
N TYR A 63 8.03 11.23 7.05
CA TYR A 63 9.38 11.49 6.50
C TYR A 63 9.41 11.48 4.98
N GLY A 64 8.56 10.64 4.36
CA GLY A 64 8.34 10.67 2.91
C GLY A 64 7.40 11.81 2.53
N PRO A 65 7.76 12.68 1.57
CA PRO A 65 6.88 13.75 1.13
C PRO A 65 5.63 13.17 0.45
N GLN A 66 4.54 13.90 0.54
CA GLN A 66 3.26 13.45 0.01
C GLN A 66 3.20 13.62 -1.50
N ALA A 67 2.98 12.53 -2.23
CA ALA A 67 2.63 12.57 -3.64
C ALA A 67 1.13 12.38 -3.80
N THR A 68 0.53 13.19 -4.67
CA THR A 68 -0.88 13.05 -5.05
C THR A 68 -0.94 12.51 -6.47
N ILE A 69 -1.63 11.38 -6.64
CA ILE A 69 -1.65 10.64 -7.91
C ILE A 69 -3.04 10.74 -8.49
N GLU A 70 -3.12 11.21 -9.72
CA GLU A 70 -4.35 11.24 -10.50
C GLU A 70 -4.61 9.86 -11.10
N MET A 71 -5.85 9.41 -10.94
CA MET A 71 -6.34 8.14 -11.47
C MET A 71 -7.12 8.36 -12.76
N GLY A 72 -6.97 7.44 -13.68
CA GLY A 72 -7.52 7.51 -15.02
C GLY A 72 -8.37 6.31 -15.38
N SER A 73 -8.86 6.31 -16.61
CA SER A 73 -9.59 5.18 -17.17
C SER A 73 -8.66 4.00 -17.49
N GLN A 74 -9.21 2.80 -17.40
CA GLN A 74 -8.60 1.60 -17.96
C GLN A 74 -9.25 1.32 -19.32
N GLU A 75 -8.55 1.71 -20.38
CA GLU A 75 -9.01 1.51 -21.77
C GLU A 75 -7.93 0.88 -22.65
N MET A 76 -6.77 0.54 -22.08
CA MET A 76 -5.63 -0.02 -22.80
C MET A 76 -5.84 -1.48 -23.24
N ALA A 77 -6.68 -2.23 -22.52
CA ALA A 77 -6.99 -3.63 -22.79
C ALA A 77 -8.37 -3.98 -22.23
N LEU A 78 -9.03 -5.00 -22.79
CA LEU A 78 -10.28 -5.53 -22.23
C LEU A 78 -10.01 -6.28 -20.91
N PRO A 79 -10.94 -6.27 -19.93
CA PRO A 79 -12.19 -5.49 -19.89
C PRO A 79 -11.92 -4.01 -19.57
N THR A 80 -12.66 -3.08 -20.19
CA THR A 80 -12.45 -1.63 -20.02
C THR A 80 -13.28 -1.03 -18.88
N LYS A 81 -12.70 -0.05 -18.17
CA LYS A 81 -13.36 0.82 -17.18
C LYS A 81 -13.12 2.29 -17.53
N LYS A 82 -14.13 2.93 -18.13
CA LYS A 82 -14.00 4.31 -18.62
C LYS A 82 -13.99 5.37 -17.53
N VAL A 83 -14.72 5.13 -16.44
CA VAL A 83 -14.83 6.07 -15.33
C VAL A 83 -14.15 5.45 -14.12
N PRO A 84 -13.04 6.02 -13.62
CA PRO A 84 -12.43 5.53 -12.40
C PRO A 84 -13.33 5.81 -11.21
N THR A 85 -13.51 4.82 -10.33
CA THR A 85 -14.25 4.97 -9.07
C THR A 85 -13.49 5.88 -8.12
N VAL A 86 -12.19 5.65 -8.03
CA VAL A 86 -11.26 6.42 -7.23
C VAL A 86 -10.49 7.34 -8.16
N THR A 87 -10.68 8.65 -8.02
CA THR A 87 -10.08 9.66 -8.91
C THR A 87 -8.69 10.11 -8.46
N GLN A 88 -8.35 9.88 -7.20
CA GLN A 88 -7.08 10.30 -6.61
C GLN A 88 -6.63 9.34 -5.51
N LEU A 89 -5.31 9.11 -5.42
CA LEU A 89 -4.68 8.52 -4.25
C LEU A 89 -3.58 9.43 -3.71
N THR A 90 -3.31 9.25 -2.42
CA THR A 90 -2.18 9.85 -1.72
C THR A 90 -1.14 8.78 -1.46
N VAL A 91 0.12 9.04 -1.84
CA VAL A 91 1.26 8.13 -1.67
C VAL A 91 2.33 8.78 -0.83
N ARG A 92 2.92 8.00 0.08
CA ARG A 92 4.18 8.31 0.76
C ARG A 92 5.08 7.09 0.70
N ALA A 93 6.39 7.28 0.55
CA ALA A 93 7.32 6.19 0.45
C ALA A 93 8.59 6.48 1.26
N VAL A 94 9.12 5.44 1.91
CA VAL A 94 10.33 5.49 2.72
C VAL A 94 11.16 4.22 2.51
N HIS A 95 12.47 4.27 2.73
CA HIS A 95 13.33 3.08 2.70
C HIS A 95 14.42 3.16 3.77
N ASP A 96 14.93 2.01 4.22
CA ASP A 96 16.06 1.94 5.15
C ASP A 96 17.36 1.42 4.50
N GLY A 97 17.32 1.21 3.18
CA GLY A 97 18.43 0.64 2.40
C GLY A 97 18.39 -0.89 2.32
N THR A 98 17.55 -1.53 3.13
CA THR A 98 17.28 -2.98 3.06
C THR A 98 15.86 -3.27 2.56
N SER A 99 14.90 -2.47 3.00
CA SER A 99 13.49 -2.56 2.65
C SER A 99 12.97 -1.21 2.17
N ILE A 100 11.95 -1.25 1.33
CA ILE A 100 11.15 -0.09 0.93
C ILE A 100 9.73 -0.27 1.49
N GLY A 101 9.18 0.81 2.06
CA GLY A 101 7.80 0.93 2.47
C GLY A 101 7.06 1.94 1.60
N ILE A 102 5.84 1.60 1.22
CA ILE A 102 4.94 2.46 0.44
C ILE A 102 3.61 2.50 1.18
N ARG A 103 3.17 3.71 1.53
CA ARG A 103 1.85 3.96 2.11
C ARG A 103 0.94 4.58 1.07
N ILE A 104 -0.24 3.99 0.91
CA ILE A 104 -1.27 4.38 -0.05
C ILE A 104 -2.53 4.73 0.72
N GLU A 105 -3.17 5.84 0.40
CA GLU A 105 -4.43 6.27 0.99
C GLU A 105 -5.38 6.74 -0.11
N TRP A 106 -6.63 6.27 -0.07
CA TRP A 106 -7.68 6.69 -1.01
C TRP A 106 -9.03 6.73 -0.31
N ASP A 107 -9.93 7.56 -0.81
CA ASP A 107 -11.30 7.65 -0.32
C ASP A 107 -12.14 6.49 -0.87
N ASP A 108 -12.90 5.86 0.00
CA ASP A 108 -13.86 4.80 -0.30
C ASP A 108 -14.94 4.84 0.78
N ALA A 109 -16.20 4.97 0.39
CA ALA A 109 -17.32 5.04 1.33
C ALA A 109 -17.71 3.67 1.89
N GLU A 110 -17.43 2.60 1.15
CA GLU A 110 -17.83 1.25 1.51
C GLU A 110 -16.61 0.43 1.93
N THR A 111 -16.87 -0.61 2.72
CA THR A 111 -15.85 -1.60 3.07
C THR A 111 -16.24 -2.86 2.32
N ASN A 112 -15.45 -3.24 1.32
CA ASN A 112 -15.65 -4.49 0.62
C ASN A 112 -14.46 -5.42 0.88
N ASP A 113 -14.52 -6.14 2.00
CA ASP A 113 -13.46 -7.03 2.48
C ASP A 113 -13.88 -8.50 2.53
N LEU A 114 -15.00 -8.86 1.91
CA LEU A 114 -15.50 -10.23 1.79
C LEU A 114 -15.39 -10.74 0.36
N THR A 115 -15.17 -12.06 0.21
CA THR A 115 -15.21 -12.75 -1.11
C THR A 115 -15.90 -14.11 -1.02
N VAL A 116 -16.99 -14.18 -0.25
CA VAL A 116 -17.68 -15.43 0.07
C VAL A 116 -18.84 -15.67 -0.90
N ARG A 117 -19.63 -14.64 -1.21
CA ARG A 117 -20.68 -14.72 -2.22
C ARG A 117 -20.09 -14.64 -3.62
N VAL A 118 -20.83 -15.17 -4.60
CA VAL A 118 -20.43 -15.15 -6.02
C VAL A 118 -20.33 -13.73 -6.60
N ASP A 119 -21.01 -12.78 -5.99
CA ASP A 119 -21.05 -11.36 -6.37
C ASP A 119 -20.31 -10.46 -5.39
N ASP A 120 -19.54 -11.03 -4.46
CA ASP A 120 -18.64 -10.29 -3.60
C ASP A 120 -17.36 -9.96 -4.38
N PHE A 121 -17.00 -8.68 -4.37
CA PHE A 121 -15.75 -8.17 -4.91
C PHE A 121 -15.04 -7.41 -3.81
N ARG A 122 -13.72 -7.55 -3.78
CA ARG A 122 -12.87 -6.95 -2.75
C ARG A 122 -12.39 -5.57 -3.16
N ASP A 123 -12.17 -4.71 -2.18
CA ASP A 123 -11.29 -3.56 -2.34
C ASP A 123 -9.84 -4.04 -2.44
N ALA A 124 -9.07 -3.40 -3.31
CA ALA A 124 -7.66 -3.70 -3.46
C ALA A 124 -6.88 -2.48 -3.97
N CYS A 125 -5.58 -2.48 -3.70
CA CYS A 125 -4.67 -1.53 -4.31
C CYS A 125 -3.37 -2.23 -4.71
N ALA A 126 -2.71 -1.72 -5.73
CA ALA A 126 -1.44 -2.26 -6.16
C ALA A 126 -0.42 -1.19 -6.51
N VAL A 127 0.85 -1.53 -6.28
CA VAL A 127 2.00 -0.80 -6.79
C VAL A 127 2.68 -1.66 -7.85
N LEU A 128 2.89 -1.08 -9.01
CA LEU A 128 3.82 -1.59 -10.02
C LEU A 128 5.20 -0.99 -9.77
N LEU A 129 6.23 -1.80 -9.77
CA LEU A 129 7.65 -1.41 -9.73
C LEU A 129 8.35 -2.00 -10.93
N ALA A 130 9.20 -1.22 -11.59
CA ALA A 130 10.07 -1.70 -12.66
C ALA A 130 11.39 -0.91 -12.64
N ALA A 131 12.41 -1.45 -13.29
CA ALA A 131 13.67 -0.73 -13.50
C ALA A 131 13.47 0.51 -14.41
N GLY A 132 14.48 1.39 -14.45
CA GLY A 132 14.45 2.61 -15.27
C GLY A 132 13.81 3.80 -14.57
N ALA A 133 13.69 4.93 -15.28
CA ALA A 133 13.36 6.23 -14.66
C ALA A 133 12.08 6.85 -15.24
N GLY A 134 10.93 6.22 -14.96
CA GLY A 134 9.62 6.67 -15.47
C GLY A 134 9.29 6.12 -16.85
N ASP A 135 9.70 4.89 -17.16
CA ASP A 135 9.41 4.26 -18.44
C ASP A 135 7.89 4.09 -18.62
N ALA A 136 7.32 4.63 -19.68
CA ALA A 136 5.88 4.50 -19.95
C ALA A 136 5.51 3.10 -20.48
N SER A 137 6.47 2.37 -21.06
CA SER A 137 6.22 1.04 -21.65
C SER A 137 5.80 0.00 -20.61
N VAL A 138 6.32 0.12 -19.39
CA VAL A 138 5.99 -0.80 -18.29
C VAL A 138 4.58 -0.60 -17.73
N ARG A 139 3.86 0.45 -18.16
CA ARG A 139 2.44 0.66 -17.80
C ARG A 139 1.57 -0.52 -18.23
N ALA A 140 2.00 -1.26 -19.26
CA ALA A 140 1.39 -2.50 -19.70
C ALA A 140 1.71 -3.72 -18.81
N MET A 141 2.06 -3.50 -17.53
CA MET A 141 2.48 -4.52 -16.57
C MET A 141 3.84 -5.14 -16.91
N GLY A 142 4.79 -4.29 -17.31
CA GLY A 142 6.15 -4.68 -17.69
C GLY A 142 6.28 -5.08 -19.16
N THR A 143 7.50 -5.46 -19.54
CA THR A 143 7.85 -6.04 -20.83
C THR A 143 8.83 -7.20 -20.61
N PRO A 144 9.09 -8.07 -21.60
CA PRO A 144 10.13 -9.09 -21.47
C PRO A 144 11.53 -8.53 -21.16
N ALA A 145 11.83 -7.31 -21.62
CA ALA A 145 13.11 -6.64 -21.36
C ALA A 145 13.16 -5.90 -20.01
N SER A 146 12.00 -5.49 -19.49
CA SER A 146 11.86 -4.81 -18.21
C SER A 146 10.62 -5.36 -17.48
N PRO A 147 10.77 -6.51 -16.80
CA PRO A 147 9.69 -7.09 -16.02
C PRO A 147 9.24 -6.16 -14.90
N ALA A 148 7.96 -6.23 -14.56
CA ALA A 148 7.37 -5.47 -13.48
C ALA A 148 7.12 -6.37 -12.27
N THR A 149 7.50 -5.89 -11.08
CA THR A 149 7.02 -6.43 -9.80
C THR A 149 5.74 -5.73 -9.41
N LEU A 150 4.73 -6.49 -9.01
CA LEU A 150 3.44 -5.99 -8.56
C LEU A 150 3.28 -6.34 -7.09
N LEU A 151 2.98 -5.35 -6.27
CA LEU A 151 2.62 -5.55 -4.87
C LEU A 151 1.13 -5.28 -4.75
N HIS A 152 0.32 -6.32 -4.58
CA HIS A 152 -1.13 -6.26 -4.67
C HIS A 152 -1.76 -6.56 -3.31
N TRP A 153 -2.07 -5.49 -2.56
CA TRP A 153 -2.83 -5.58 -1.32
C TRP A 153 -4.32 -5.83 -1.61
N LYS A 154 -4.94 -6.69 -0.81
CA LYS A 154 -6.35 -7.07 -0.96
C LYS A 154 -7.06 -7.05 0.39
N ALA A 155 -8.25 -6.43 0.45
CA ALA A 155 -9.01 -6.25 1.68
C ALA A 155 -9.48 -7.58 2.30
N ASP A 156 -9.84 -8.57 1.48
CA ASP A 156 -10.21 -9.89 1.98
C ASP A 156 -9.02 -10.63 2.60
N TRP A 157 -7.83 -10.47 2.02
CA TRP A 157 -6.61 -11.04 2.60
C TRP A 157 -6.23 -10.32 3.91
N GLU A 158 -6.49 -9.01 4.01
CA GLU A 158 -6.35 -8.26 5.27
C GLU A 158 -7.28 -8.83 6.36
N ARG A 159 -8.55 -9.06 6.01
CA ARG A 159 -9.50 -9.70 6.91
C ARG A 159 -9.05 -11.11 7.30
N ASP A 160 -8.57 -11.91 6.35
CA ASP A 160 -8.07 -13.27 6.62
C ASP A 160 -6.89 -13.27 7.60
N VAL A 161 -5.96 -12.31 7.48
CA VAL A 161 -4.83 -12.15 8.40
C VAL A 161 -5.30 -11.80 9.81
N GLN A 162 -6.36 -10.97 9.93
CA GLN A 162 -6.85 -10.48 11.22
C GLN A 162 -7.80 -11.45 11.93
N LEU A 163 -8.68 -12.12 11.18
CA LEU A 163 -9.82 -12.88 11.70
C LEU A 163 -9.78 -14.37 11.31
N GLY A 164 -8.86 -14.78 10.43
CA GLY A 164 -8.87 -16.12 9.82
C GLY A 164 -9.64 -16.15 8.51
N VAL A 165 -9.44 -17.22 7.73
CA VAL A 165 -10.06 -17.40 6.41
C VAL A 165 -11.58 -17.35 6.53
N GLN A 166 -12.19 -16.54 5.66
CA GLN A 166 -13.62 -16.30 5.63
C GLN A 166 -14.43 -17.56 5.31
N GLY A 167 -15.57 -17.70 5.99
CA GLY A 167 -16.55 -18.76 5.80
C GLY A 167 -17.91 -18.23 5.33
N ILE A 168 -18.83 -19.15 5.08
CA ILE A 168 -20.23 -18.84 4.77
C ILE A 168 -20.91 -18.20 5.98
N SER A 169 -20.51 -18.57 7.21
CA SER A 169 -21.08 -17.98 8.44
C SER A 169 -20.74 -16.50 8.64
N ASP A 170 -19.64 -15.99 8.08
CA ASP A 170 -19.32 -14.55 8.07
C ASP A 170 -20.41 -13.72 7.37
N VAL A 171 -21.09 -14.35 6.42
CA VAL A 171 -22.13 -13.73 5.58
C VAL A 171 -23.53 -14.10 6.04
N TYR A 172 -23.71 -15.35 6.49
CA TYR A 172 -24.99 -15.91 6.90
C TYR A 172 -24.86 -16.53 8.29
N PRO A 173 -24.84 -15.73 9.37
CA PRO A 173 -24.54 -16.22 10.72
C PRO A 173 -25.58 -17.21 11.27
N ASN A 174 -26.76 -17.30 10.65
CA ASN A 174 -27.85 -18.21 11.05
C ASN A 174 -28.03 -19.36 10.04
N LEU A 175 -27.03 -19.66 9.21
CA LEU A 175 -27.10 -20.78 8.28
C LEU A 175 -27.20 -22.12 9.03
N SER A 176 -27.91 -23.08 8.45
CA SER A 176 -27.90 -24.46 8.92
C SER A 176 -26.81 -25.22 8.17
N VAL A 177 -25.93 -25.88 8.92
CA VAL A 177 -24.87 -26.71 8.35
C VAL A 177 -25.38 -28.13 8.17
N ASP A 178 -25.09 -28.73 7.02
CA ASP A 178 -25.24 -30.17 6.79
C ASP A 178 -23.85 -30.81 6.69
N THR A 179 -23.80 -32.08 6.33
CA THR A 179 -22.60 -32.90 6.26
C THR A 179 -21.69 -32.45 5.11
N TYR A 180 -20.40 -32.30 5.40
CA TYR A 180 -19.35 -32.04 4.41
C TYR A 180 -18.50 -33.30 4.19
N PRO A 181 -18.72 -34.10 3.14
CA PRO A 181 -17.82 -35.21 2.84
C PRO A 181 -16.36 -34.75 2.63
N PRO A 182 -15.35 -35.53 3.07
CA PRO A 182 -15.43 -36.77 3.85
C PRO A 182 -15.51 -36.55 5.37
N LEU A 183 -15.62 -35.29 5.82
CA LEU A 183 -15.60 -34.86 7.21
C LEU A 183 -17.00 -34.96 7.85
N ILE A 184 -17.52 -36.18 7.89
CA ILE A 184 -18.82 -36.49 8.49
C ILE A 184 -18.66 -36.54 10.02
N VAL A 185 -19.41 -35.71 10.74
CA VAL A 185 -19.40 -35.63 12.20
C VAL A 185 -20.84 -35.62 12.74
N ASP A 186 -21.05 -36.16 13.95
CA ASP A 186 -22.39 -36.31 14.55
C ASP A 186 -23.09 -34.97 14.84
N ASN A 187 -22.31 -33.89 15.06
CA ASN A 187 -22.81 -32.53 15.24
C ASN A 187 -22.19 -31.64 14.15
N PRO A 188 -22.85 -31.48 12.99
CA PRO A 188 -22.31 -30.68 11.89
C PRO A 188 -22.04 -29.24 12.31
N THR A 189 -20.80 -28.82 12.16
CA THR A 189 -20.36 -27.43 12.29
C THR A 189 -19.75 -26.99 10.98
N GLU A 190 -19.65 -25.69 10.75
CA GLU A 190 -18.97 -25.19 9.56
C GLU A 190 -17.53 -25.71 9.52
N ILE A 191 -17.17 -26.26 8.36
CA ILE A 191 -15.86 -26.83 8.11
C ILE A 191 -15.04 -25.80 7.33
N THR A 192 -13.80 -25.59 7.77
CA THR A 192 -12.87 -24.67 7.11
C THR A 192 -11.91 -25.43 6.18
N PRO A 193 -11.24 -24.75 5.24
CA PRO A 193 -10.16 -25.37 4.47
C PRO A 193 -9.08 -26.04 5.33
N MET A 194 -8.81 -25.52 6.53
CA MET A 194 -7.84 -26.09 7.46
C MET A 194 -8.27 -27.46 8.01
N ASP A 195 -9.56 -27.74 8.11
CA ASP A 195 -10.05 -29.03 8.59
C ASP A 195 -9.85 -30.13 7.55
N TYR A 196 -10.00 -29.80 6.26
CA TYR A 196 -9.59 -30.68 5.16
C TYR A 196 -8.09 -30.94 5.15
N VAL A 197 -7.26 -29.95 5.48
CA VAL A 197 -5.80 -30.14 5.65
C VAL A 197 -5.50 -31.13 6.77
N LYS A 198 -6.08 -30.93 7.96
CA LYS A 198 -5.86 -31.83 9.12
C LYS A 198 -6.29 -33.27 8.85
N ALA A 199 -7.33 -33.45 8.05
CA ALA A 199 -7.85 -34.76 7.67
C ALA A 199 -7.12 -35.43 6.50
N GLY A 200 -6.16 -34.74 5.85
CA GLY A 200 -5.51 -35.24 4.63
C GLY A 200 -6.48 -35.38 3.46
N ALA A 201 -7.54 -34.57 3.43
CA ALA A 201 -8.63 -34.64 2.47
C ALA A 201 -8.63 -33.46 1.48
N THR A 202 -7.48 -32.84 1.23
CA THR A 202 -7.37 -31.65 0.38
C THR A 202 -7.81 -31.86 -1.06
N ASP A 203 -7.85 -33.11 -1.54
CA ASP A 203 -8.32 -33.46 -2.90
C ASP A 203 -9.79 -33.05 -3.15
N TRP A 204 -10.58 -32.86 -2.09
CA TRP A 204 -11.95 -32.33 -2.16
C TRP A 204 -12.01 -30.82 -2.38
N LEU A 205 -10.89 -30.14 -2.18
CA LEU A 205 -10.71 -28.70 -2.38
C LEU A 205 -9.66 -28.48 -3.48
N PRO A 206 -10.02 -28.61 -4.77
CA PRO A 206 -9.05 -28.69 -5.86
C PRO A 206 -8.11 -27.47 -5.92
N GLY A 207 -8.62 -26.26 -5.65
CA GLY A 207 -7.78 -25.06 -5.58
C GLY A 207 -6.71 -25.13 -4.50
N LEU A 208 -7.06 -25.65 -3.31
CA LEU A 208 -6.12 -25.89 -2.23
C LEU A 208 -5.14 -27.02 -2.59
N ALA A 209 -5.64 -28.12 -3.15
CA ALA A 209 -4.83 -29.29 -3.54
C ALA A 209 -3.71 -28.95 -4.52
N VAL A 210 -3.97 -28.04 -5.47
CA VAL A 210 -2.96 -27.58 -6.45
C VAL A 210 -2.15 -26.37 -5.97
N GLY A 211 -2.36 -25.91 -4.72
CA GLY A 211 -1.61 -24.80 -4.14
C GLY A 211 -1.97 -23.42 -4.69
N ASN A 212 -3.21 -23.20 -5.13
CA ASN A 212 -3.68 -21.88 -5.55
C ASN A 212 -3.58 -20.89 -4.37
N PRO A 213 -2.82 -19.79 -4.47
CA PRO A 213 -2.69 -18.81 -3.39
C PRO A 213 -4.02 -18.23 -2.90
N LEU A 214 -5.03 -18.11 -3.78
CA LEU A 214 -6.36 -17.63 -3.40
C LEU A 214 -7.11 -18.63 -2.51
N SER A 215 -6.81 -19.92 -2.65
CA SER A 215 -7.43 -21.01 -1.87
C SER A 215 -6.61 -21.41 -0.65
N ALA A 216 -5.55 -20.67 -0.33
CA ALA A 216 -4.68 -20.99 0.81
C ALA A 216 -5.49 -20.96 2.13
N PRO A 217 -5.28 -21.94 3.03
CA PRO A 217 -6.09 -22.12 4.23
C PRO A 217 -5.66 -21.18 5.36
N THR A 218 -4.54 -20.48 5.18
CA THR A 218 -4.03 -19.42 6.05
C THR A 218 -3.33 -18.38 5.21
N ARG A 219 -3.39 -17.11 5.64
CA ARG A 219 -2.74 -15.99 4.95
C ARG A 219 -1.66 -15.38 5.84
N PRO A 220 -0.38 -15.39 5.44
CA PRO A 220 0.70 -14.79 6.23
C PRO A 220 0.80 -13.27 6.05
N THR A 221 0.18 -12.72 5.00
CA THR A 221 0.21 -11.29 4.63
C THR A 221 -1.03 -10.94 3.81
N SER A 222 -1.42 -9.66 3.83
CA SER A 222 -2.50 -9.11 3.00
C SER A 222 -2.05 -8.66 1.61
N VAL A 223 -0.77 -8.83 1.28
CA VAL A 223 -0.15 -8.46 0.01
C VAL A 223 0.26 -9.69 -0.77
N GLU A 224 -0.06 -9.71 -2.06
CA GLU A 224 0.51 -10.66 -3.01
C GLU A 224 1.63 -9.99 -3.81
N LYS A 225 2.83 -10.56 -3.76
CA LYS A 225 3.94 -10.22 -4.65
C LYS A 225 3.82 -11.02 -5.94
N LEU A 226 3.72 -10.33 -7.07
CA LEU A 226 3.67 -10.92 -8.40
C LEU A 226 4.78 -10.35 -9.28
N VAL A 227 5.11 -11.08 -10.35
CA VAL A 227 5.88 -10.57 -11.49
C VAL A 227 5.04 -10.62 -12.76
N ALA A 228 5.29 -9.69 -13.68
CA ALA A 228 4.64 -9.62 -14.98
C ALA A 228 5.58 -9.07 -16.04
N ILE A 229 5.38 -9.50 -17.29
CA ILE A 229 6.12 -9.06 -18.48
C ILE A 229 5.17 -8.56 -19.58
N GLY A 230 4.01 -8.04 -19.17
CA GLY A 230 2.92 -7.63 -20.05
C GLY A 230 1.54 -7.97 -19.48
N PHE A 231 0.49 -7.43 -20.08
CA PHE A 231 -0.89 -7.75 -19.70
C PHE A 231 -1.16 -9.26 -19.78
N GLY A 232 -1.86 -9.79 -18.78
CA GLY A 232 -2.23 -11.21 -18.72
C GLY A 232 -1.10 -12.17 -18.32
N THR A 233 0.09 -11.67 -17.99
CA THR A 233 1.25 -12.51 -17.60
C THR A 233 1.56 -12.51 -16.10
N SER A 234 0.74 -11.81 -15.31
CA SER A 234 0.94 -11.71 -13.86
C SER A 234 0.92 -13.07 -13.20
N THR A 235 2.00 -13.40 -12.50
CA THR A 235 2.17 -14.69 -11.82
C THR A 235 2.69 -14.43 -10.40
N SER A 236 2.12 -15.12 -9.41
CA SER A 236 2.53 -15.00 -8.02
C SER A 236 3.99 -15.45 -7.87
N CYS A 237 4.79 -14.67 -7.14
CA CYS A 237 6.17 -15.05 -6.80
C CYS A 237 6.18 -16.28 -5.88
N LYS A 238 7.26 -17.07 -5.96
CA LYS A 238 7.44 -18.24 -5.08
C LYS A 238 7.69 -17.80 -3.65
N THR A 239 8.45 -16.71 -3.47
CA THR A 239 8.70 -16.11 -2.16
C THR A 239 7.68 -15.00 -1.90
N GLN A 240 7.04 -15.03 -0.72
CA GLN A 240 6.18 -13.92 -0.24
C GLN A 240 6.81 -13.23 0.97
N ASP A 241 7.85 -12.46 0.69
CA ASP A 241 8.54 -11.56 1.63
C ASP A 241 8.04 -10.12 1.54
N ALA A 242 7.07 -9.83 0.66
CA ALA A 242 6.29 -8.61 0.69
C ALA A 242 5.18 -8.72 1.73
N ILE A 243 5.13 -7.76 2.65
CA ILE A 243 4.17 -7.72 3.74
C ILE A 243 3.33 -6.46 3.65
N GLY A 244 2.10 -6.50 4.16
CA GLY A 244 1.27 -5.30 4.24
C GLY A 244 0.29 -5.33 5.38
N ALA A 245 -0.30 -4.15 5.63
CA ALA A 245 -1.43 -3.98 6.52
C ALA A 245 -2.32 -2.85 5.99
N GLY A 246 -3.62 -3.10 5.99
CA GLY A 246 -4.67 -2.15 5.64
C GLY A 246 -5.44 -1.70 6.86
N GLN A 247 -5.67 -0.40 6.97
CA GLN A 247 -6.52 0.19 8.00
C GLN A 247 -7.69 0.92 7.35
N ARG A 248 -8.90 0.59 7.79
CA ARG A 248 -10.09 1.35 7.45
C ARG A 248 -10.07 2.69 8.19
N THR A 249 -10.24 3.78 7.46
CA THR A 249 -10.33 5.15 7.99
C THR A 249 -11.77 5.66 7.88
N LYS A 250 -12.04 6.86 8.40
CA LYS A 250 -13.36 7.50 8.27
C LYS A 250 -13.74 7.82 6.82
N LYS A 251 -12.77 7.92 5.90
CA LYS A 251 -13.00 8.33 4.52
C LYS A 251 -12.80 7.22 3.50
N GLY A 252 -12.12 6.14 3.88
CA GLY A 252 -11.39 5.35 2.91
C GLY A 252 -10.44 4.35 3.53
N TRP A 253 -9.50 3.87 2.73
CA TRP A 253 -8.46 2.94 3.14
C TRP A 253 -7.12 3.64 3.29
N ARG A 254 -6.33 3.17 4.25
CA ARG A 254 -4.91 3.48 4.37
C ARG A 254 -4.12 2.19 4.47
N VAL A 255 -3.27 1.94 3.48
CA VAL A 255 -2.54 0.69 3.32
C VAL A 255 -1.04 0.97 3.39
N ALA A 256 -0.32 0.15 4.14
CA ALA A 256 1.13 0.09 4.13
C ALA A 256 1.58 -1.22 3.47
N ILE A 257 2.50 -1.11 2.53
CA ILE A 257 3.14 -2.25 1.85
C ILE A 257 4.64 -2.11 2.05
N VAL A 258 5.32 -3.19 2.43
CA VAL A 258 6.77 -3.26 2.58
C VAL A 258 7.31 -4.44 1.80
N LYS A 259 8.40 -4.23 1.04
CA LYS A 259 9.18 -5.31 0.41
C LYS A 259 10.68 -5.11 0.65
N PRO A 260 11.48 -6.19 0.64
CA PRO A 260 12.93 -6.08 0.49
C PRO A 260 13.31 -5.30 -0.78
N MET A 261 14.42 -4.55 -0.72
CA MET A 261 14.95 -3.85 -1.89
C MET A 261 15.69 -4.79 -2.84
N THR A 262 16.20 -5.92 -2.33
CA THR A 262 16.75 -7.01 -3.12
C THR A 262 15.65 -7.87 -3.72
N ALA A 263 15.95 -8.54 -4.83
CA ALA A 263 15.08 -9.56 -5.41
C ALA A 263 15.28 -10.90 -4.69
N SER A 264 14.18 -11.56 -4.37
CA SER A 264 14.15 -12.94 -3.87
C SER A 264 13.69 -13.93 -4.94
N ASP A 265 13.08 -13.43 -6.02
CA ASP A 265 12.58 -14.22 -7.14
C ASP A 265 13.14 -13.70 -8.48
N GLU A 266 13.15 -14.57 -9.49
CA GLU A 266 13.52 -14.20 -10.85
C GLU A 266 12.56 -13.12 -11.40
N SER A 267 13.08 -12.17 -12.18
CA SER A 267 12.33 -11.05 -12.75
C SER A 267 11.74 -10.06 -11.72
N GLU A 268 12.05 -10.22 -10.43
CA GLU A 268 11.72 -9.21 -9.43
C GLU A 268 12.59 -7.95 -9.59
N THR A 269 11.97 -6.79 -9.43
CA THR A 269 12.63 -5.49 -9.51
C THR A 269 13.50 -5.26 -8.28
N VAL A 270 14.80 -5.13 -8.52
CA VAL A 270 15.79 -4.68 -7.54
C VAL A 270 15.74 -3.16 -7.42
N LEU A 271 15.82 -2.66 -6.19
CA LEU A 271 15.87 -1.25 -5.87
C LEU A 271 17.19 -0.91 -5.19
N HIS A 272 17.73 0.27 -5.47
CA HIS A 272 19.00 0.72 -4.92
C HIS A 272 18.82 2.10 -4.26
N ALA A 273 19.39 2.27 -3.07
CA ALA A 273 19.49 3.59 -2.43
C ALA A 273 20.27 4.54 -3.36
N GLY A 274 19.81 5.79 -3.46
CA GLY A 274 20.32 6.77 -4.42
C GLY A 274 19.93 6.52 -5.87
N GLY A 275 19.25 5.40 -6.16
CA GLY A 275 18.83 4.99 -7.49
C GLY A 275 17.50 5.58 -7.93
N THR A 276 17.10 5.20 -9.15
CA THR A 276 15.77 5.49 -9.68
C THR A 276 15.10 4.22 -10.17
N ALA A 277 13.79 4.18 -10.00
CA ALA A 277 12.90 3.14 -10.49
C ALA A 277 11.67 3.77 -11.17
N THR A 278 10.88 2.94 -11.83
CA THR A 278 9.57 3.32 -12.37
C THR A 278 8.48 2.73 -11.50
N CYS A 279 7.42 3.49 -11.24
CA CYS A 279 6.20 2.94 -10.65
C CYS A 279 4.90 3.42 -11.27
N ALA A 280 3.84 2.66 -10.99
CA ALA A 280 2.46 3.03 -11.26
C ALA A 280 1.56 2.46 -10.16
N PHE A 281 0.33 2.94 -10.11
CA PHE A 281 -0.63 2.55 -9.08
C PHE A 281 -1.93 2.07 -9.71
N ALA A 282 -2.65 1.21 -9.00
CA ALA A 282 -4.00 0.84 -9.36
C ALA A 282 -4.85 0.59 -8.11
N VAL A 283 -6.14 0.87 -8.21
CA VAL A 283 -7.15 0.62 -7.17
C VAL A 283 -8.33 -0.11 -7.79
N TRP A 284 -8.84 -1.12 -7.08
CA TRP A 284 -10.06 -1.84 -7.39
C TRP A 284 -11.07 -1.53 -6.29
N SER A 285 -12.26 -1.09 -6.68
CA SER A 285 -13.39 -0.92 -5.76
C SER A 285 -14.31 -2.13 -5.81
N GLY A 286 -14.52 -2.77 -4.66
CA GLY A 286 -15.42 -3.91 -4.55
C GLY A 286 -16.86 -3.55 -4.88
N LYS A 287 -17.33 -2.39 -4.43
CA LYS A 287 -18.66 -1.85 -4.77
C LYS A 287 -18.92 -1.81 -6.27
N ASP A 288 -17.93 -1.40 -7.06
CA ASP A 288 -18.05 -1.29 -8.51
C ASP A 288 -17.70 -2.59 -9.25
N LYS A 289 -17.56 -3.69 -8.50
CA LYS A 289 -17.26 -5.03 -9.01
C LYS A 289 -15.94 -5.11 -9.78
N ASP A 290 -14.96 -4.31 -9.36
CA ASP A 290 -13.65 -4.28 -9.98
C ASP A 290 -12.92 -5.62 -9.73
N ASN A 291 -12.40 -6.21 -10.81
CA ASN A 291 -11.53 -7.37 -10.75
C ASN A 291 -10.55 -7.37 -11.93
N GLY A 292 -9.44 -8.11 -11.81
CA GLY A 292 -8.49 -8.29 -12.91
C GLY A 292 -8.07 -6.97 -13.58
N GLY A 293 -8.40 -6.81 -14.87
CA GLY A 293 -8.15 -5.60 -15.64
C GLY A 293 -9.11 -4.43 -15.35
N HIS A 294 -10.32 -4.69 -14.84
CA HIS A 294 -11.31 -3.68 -14.51
C HIS A 294 -10.93 -2.99 -13.20
N LYS A 295 -10.34 -1.80 -13.30
CA LYS A 295 -9.74 -1.07 -12.19
C LYS A 295 -9.58 0.41 -12.52
N SER A 296 -9.26 1.20 -11.51
CA SER A 296 -8.78 2.59 -11.67
C SER A 296 -7.25 2.59 -11.67
N PRO A 297 -6.55 2.69 -12.81
CA PRO A 297 -5.09 2.84 -12.86
C PRO A 297 -4.66 4.30 -12.75
N SER A 298 -3.42 4.56 -12.35
CA SER A 298 -2.82 5.89 -12.47
C SER A 298 -2.74 6.33 -13.94
N VAL A 299 -2.92 7.63 -14.19
CA VAL A 299 -2.87 8.20 -15.55
C VAL A 299 -1.50 7.96 -16.19
N ASN A 300 -0.43 8.18 -15.43
CA ASN A 300 0.94 8.04 -15.88
C ASN A 300 1.72 7.01 -15.06
N THR A 301 2.88 6.61 -15.58
CA THR A 301 3.96 6.06 -14.76
C THR A 301 4.72 7.21 -14.11
N PHE A 302 5.39 6.93 -12.99
CA PHE A 302 6.12 7.90 -12.20
C PHE A 302 7.58 7.47 -12.07
N ARG A 303 8.47 8.45 -12.05
CA ARG A 303 9.86 8.24 -11.65
C ARG A 303 9.91 8.16 -10.12
N MET A 304 10.27 7.00 -9.60
CA MET A 304 10.54 6.81 -8.17
C MET A 304 12.02 7.08 -7.89
N ARG A 305 12.33 8.12 -7.12
CA ARG A 305 13.70 8.49 -6.75
C ARG A 305 13.96 8.10 -5.30
N LEU A 306 14.93 7.23 -5.09
CA LEU A 306 15.31 6.76 -3.76
C LEU A 306 16.44 7.63 -3.23
N GLU A 307 16.31 8.09 -1.98
CA GLU A 307 17.36 8.81 -1.27
C GLU A 307 18.60 7.91 -1.06
N ALA A 308 19.78 8.52 -0.94
CA ALA A 308 21.06 7.80 -0.85
C ALA A 308 21.33 7.24 0.56
#